data_AF-A0A522A455-F1
#
_entry.id   AF-A0A522A455-F1
#
_cell.length_a   1.000
_cell.length_b   1.000
_cell.length_c   1.000
_cell.angle_alpha   90.00
_cell.angle_beta   90.00
_cell.angle_gamma   90.00
#
_symmetry.space_group_name_H-M   'P 1'
#
loop_
_entity.id
_entity.type
_entity.pdbx_description
1 polymer ?
#
loop_
_entity_poly.entity_id
_entity_poly.type
_entity_poly.pdbx_seq_one_letter_code
_entity_poly.pdbx_strand_id
1 'polypeptide(L)' 'MKTYLVGGAVRDRLLGRTSGDHDWVVVGATPEAMSKQGFMPVGKDFPEIG' A
#
# COMPACT_ATOMS: atom_id res chain seq x y z
N MET A 1 4.48 2.07 -12.50
CA MET A 1 3.96 2.02 -11.11
C MET A 1 2.52 2.51 -11.06
N LYS A 2 1.60 1.67 -10.62
CA LYS A 2 0.27 2.08 -10.18
C LYS A 2 0.17 1.85 -8.67
N THR A 3 -0.45 2.78 -7.95
CA THR A 3 -0.60 2.73 -6.50
C THR A 3 -2.09 2.70 -6.13
N TYR A 4 -2.44 1.80 -5.23
CA TYR A 4 -3.82 1.57 -4.80
C TYR A 4 -3.89 1.72 -3.29
N LEU A 5 -4.73 2.65 -2.82
CA LEU A 5 -5.12 2.70 -1.41
C LEU A 5 -5.98 1.48 -1.11
N VAL A 6 -5.66 0.77 -0.05
CA VAL A 6 -6.39 -0.44 0.37
C VAL A 6 -6.72 -0.38 1.86
N GLY A 7 -7.35 -1.43 2.39
CA GLY A 7 -7.49 -1.62 3.82
C GLY A 7 -8.48 -0.68 4.50
N GLY A 8 -8.16 -0.31 5.74
CA GLY A 8 -9.06 0.42 6.65
C GLY A 8 -9.48 1.78 6.10
N ALA A 9 -8.56 2.50 5.47
CA ALA A 9 -8.82 3.82 4.89
C ALA A 9 -9.93 3.81 3.82
N VAL A 10 -9.94 2.78 2.96
CA VAL A 10 -10.98 2.61 1.93
C VAL A 10 -12.33 2.30 2.58
N ARG A 11 -12.34 1.34 3.52
CA ARG A 11 -13.55 0.97 4.26
C ARG A 11 -14.14 2.18 4.99
N ASP A 12 -13.32 2.89 5.73
CA ASP A 12 -13.76 3.98 6.60
C ASP A 12 -14.29 5.15 5.77
N ARG A 13 -13.65 5.47 4.64
CA ARG A 13 -14.18 6.42 3.66
C ARG A 13 -15.55 6.01 3.11
N LEU A 14 -15.73 4.74 2.75
CA LEU A 14 -17.01 4.23 2.23
C LEU A 14 -18.12 4.23 3.29
N LEU A 15 -17.75 4.08 4.57
CA LEU A 15 -18.68 4.09 5.70
C LEU A 15 -18.85 5.48 6.34
N GLY A 16 -18.20 6.52 5.81
CA GLY A 16 -18.25 7.88 6.38
C GLY A 16 -17.61 7.99 7.77
N ARG A 17 -16.64 7.13 8.09
CA ARG A 17 -15.88 7.14 9.35
C ARG A 17 -14.56 7.88 9.16
N THR A 18 -14.02 8.43 10.24
CA THR A 18 -12.65 8.95 10.24
C THR A 18 -11.69 7.80 9.99
N SER A 19 -10.91 7.87 8.92
CA SER A 19 -9.88 6.90 8.59
C SER A 19 -8.66 7.06 9.49
N GLY A 20 -8.05 5.93 9.88
CA GLY A 20 -6.74 5.88 10.54
C GLY A 20 -5.59 5.89 9.53
N ASP A 21 -4.67 4.93 9.68
CA ASP A 21 -3.51 4.78 8.78
C ASP A 21 -3.91 4.42 7.34
N HIS A 22 -3.03 4.76 6.40
CA HIS A 22 -3.21 4.51 4.97
C HIS A 22 -2.28 3.41 4.47
N ASP A 23 -2.85 2.27 4.09
CA ASP A 23 -2.14 1.14 3.48
C ASP A 23 -2.15 1.24 1.96
N TRP A 24 -1.02 0.94 1.32
CA TRP A 24 -0.85 1.05 -0.12
C TRP A 24 -0.35 -0.25 -0.75
N VAL A 25 -0.94 -0.63 -1.87
CA VAL A 25 -0.42 -1.66 -2.77
C VAL A 25 0.17 -0.99 -4.00
N VAL A 26 1.39 -1.35 -4.34
CA VAL A 26 2.11 -0.84 -5.51
C VAL A 26 2.30 -1.98 -6.51
N VAL A 27 1.93 -1.76 -7.77
CA VAL A 27 2.09 -2.75 -8.85
C VAL A 27 2.86 -2.18 -10.03
N GLY A 28 3.49 -3.08 -10.79
CA GLY A 28 4.31 -2.72 -11.95
C GLY A 28 5.54 -1.92 -11.56
N ALA A 29 6.17 -2.30 -10.44
CA ALA A 29 7.45 -1.80 -9.96
C ALA A 29 8.17 -2.97 -9.25
N THR A 30 9.50 -3.02 -9.32
CA THR A 30 10.28 -4.00 -8.56
C THR A 30 10.55 -3.51 -7.14
N PRO A 31 10.78 -4.41 -6.17
CA PRO A 31 11.16 -4.03 -4.81
C PRO A 31 12.38 -3.09 -4.74
N GLU A 32 13.41 -3.28 -5.59
CA GLU A 32 14.55 -2.34 -5.63
C GLU A 32 14.15 -0.96 -6.14
N ALA A 33 13.28 -0.88 -7.15
CA ALA A 33 12.80 0.41 -7.66
C ALA A 33 11.98 1.16 -6.62
N MET A 34 11.24 0.44 -5.77
CA MET A 34 10.50 0.98 -4.64
C MET A 34 11.44 1.41 -3.51
N SER A 35 12.44 0.61 -3.18
CA SER A 35 13.44 0.93 -2.14
C SER A 35 14.22 2.19 -2.50
N LYS A 36 14.60 2.36 -3.77
CA LYS A 36 15.26 3.59 -4.28
C LYS A 36 14.39 4.85 -4.14
N GLN A 37 13.07 4.69 -4.11
CA GLN A 37 12.12 5.80 -3.93
C GLN A 37 11.77 6.04 -2.45
N GLY A 38 12.38 5.30 -1.52
CA GLY A 38 12.18 5.47 -0.08
C GLY A 38 10.97 4.70 0.48
N PHE A 39 10.38 3.79 -0.29
CA PHE A 39 9.33 2.91 0.24
C PHE A 39 9.92 1.87 1.21
N MET A 40 9.21 1.62 2.31
CA MET A 40 9.57 0.58 3.28
C MET A 40 8.65 -0.64 3.09
N PRO A 41 9.21 -1.86 3.01
CA PRO A 41 8.41 -3.07 2.89
C PRO A 41 7.61 -3.32 4.18
N VAL A 42 6.33 -3.64 4.00
CA VAL A 42 5.39 -3.95 5.09
C VAL A 42 5.52 -5.41 5.54
N GLY A 43 6.66 -5.76 6.16
CA GLY A 43 6.88 -7.06 6.80
C GLY A 43 6.76 -8.29 5.89
N LYS A 44 6.88 -9.50 6.48
CA LYS A 44 6.84 -10.78 5.74
C LYS A 44 5.42 -11.25 5.35
N ASP A 45 4.40 -10.61 5.91
CA ASP A 45 3.01 -11.07 5.75
C ASP A 45 2.35 -10.54 4.46
N PHE A 46 3.02 -9.63 3.75
CA PHE A 46 2.55 -9.09 2.48
C PHE A 46 3.24 -9.79 1.29
N PRO A 47 2.47 -10.30 0.33
CA PRO A 47 3.03 -10.94 -0.85
C PRO A 47 3.74 -9.91 -1.74
N GLU A 48 4.98 -10.20 -2.12
CA GLU A 48 5.65 -9.52 -3.23
C GLU A 48 5.04 -10.03 -4.52
N ILE A 49 4.21 -9.22 -5.17
CA ILE A 49 3.63 -9.55 -6.48
C ILE A 49 4.51 -8.88 -7.54
N GLY A 50 5.36 -9.69 -8.18
CA GLY A 50 6.23 -9.30 -9.30
C GLY A 50 5.48 -9.11 -10.61
#